data_AF-A0A2K1KP61-F1
#
_entry.id   AF-A0A2K1KP61-F1
#
_cell.length_a   1.000
_cell.length_b   1.000
_cell.length_c   1.000
_cell.angle_alpha   90.00
_cell.angle_beta   90.00
_cell.angle_gamma   90.00
#
_symmetry.space_group_name_H-M   'P 1'
#
loop_
_entity.id
_entity.type
_entity.pdbx_description
1 polymer ?
#
loop_
_entity_poly.entity_id
_entity_poly.type
_entity_poly.pdbx_seq_one_letter_code
_entity_poly.pdbx_strand_id
1 'polypeptide(L)'
;MGHSKEDCQKLRCKEAKPIVFVLGGPGSGKGTQCDRIVRDFGFLHLSSGDLLREEVKKGTELGRECEQLMKDGKLVPVQITLNLIKKAMEESKTTANGYLVDGFPRAIDQAELFEEKVGRPRLVIFLECPKGEMEKRLLKRGETSGRSDDNMTTILKRFDTFQRESLPVVQFYNHLQQNLVIKVSSVPPPDEVYKQIYCAILSFRGGMDGDTKCARPPSHTCDLMS
;
A
#
# COMPACT_ATOMS: atom_id res chain seq x y z
N MET A 1 -45.87 -24.90 4.57
CA MET A 1 -45.05 -24.57 5.76
C MET A 1 -43.98 -23.61 5.30
N GLY A 2 -44.09 -22.35 5.73
CA GLY A 2 -43.31 -21.23 5.22
C GLY A 2 -41.87 -21.27 5.71
N HIS A 3 -40.93 -21.05 4.80
CA HIS A 3 -39.57 -20.66 5.16
C HIS A 3 -39.64 -19.25 5.76
N SER A 4 -39.18 -19.10 7.00
CA SER A 4 -39.19 -17.83 7.70
C SER A 4 -38.28 -16.83 6.98
N LYS A 5 -38.67 -15.55 6.95
CA LYS A 5 -37.84 -14.47 6.36
C LYS A 5 -36.52 -14.24 7.14
N GLU A 6 -36.37 -14.85 8.31
CA GLU A 6 -35.20 -14.72 9.19
C GLU A 6 -34.03 -15.64 8.76
N ASP A 7 -34.32 -16.75 8.09
CA ASP A 7 -33.28 -17.69 7.63
C ASP A 7 -32.53 -17.19 6.38
N CYS A 8 -33.16 -16.32 5.59
CA CYS A 8 -32.56 -15.73 4.39
C CYS A 8 -31.53 -14.62 4.72
N GLN A 9 -31.52 -14.11 5.96
CA GLN A 9 -30.63 -13.01 6.38
C GLN A 9 -29.23 -13.50 6.82
N LYS A 10 -29.00 -14.82 6.91
CA LYS A 10 -27.73 -15.42 7.38
C LYS A 10 -26.83 -16.02 6.30
N LEU A 11 -27.16 -15.84 5.03
CA LEU A 11 -26.31 -16.26 3.90
C LEU A 11 -25.85 -15.06 3.05
N ARG A 12 -25.37 -13.98 3.69
CA ARG A 12 -24.39 -13.14 3.01
C ARG A 12 -23.08 -13.94 3.01
N CYS A 13 -22.70 -14.48 1.86
CA CYS A 13 -21.29 -14.77 1.61
C CYS A 13 -20.52 -13.50 1.99
N LYS A 14 -19.73 -13.53 3.09
CA LYS A 14 -18.89 -12.39 3.46
C LYS A 14 -17.97 -12.15 2.27
N GLU A 15 -18.26 -11.12 1.48
CA GLU A 15 -17.40 -10.71 0.38
C GLU A 15 -15.98 -10.50 0.93
N ALA A 16 -14.99 -11.01 0.19
CA ALA A 16 -13.60 -10.80 0.54
C ALA A 16 -13.33 -9.29 0.64
N LYS A 17 -12.70 -8.87 1.74
CA LYS A 17 -12.39 -7.45 1.97
C LYS A 17 -11.48 -6.92 0.85
N PRO A 18 -11.69 -5.69 0.36
CA PRO A 18 -10.95 -5.16 -0.78
C PRO A 18 -9.46 -5.05 -0.46
N ILE A 19 -8.63 -5.39 -1.44
CA ILE A 19 -7.18 -5.26 -1.39
C ILE A 19 -6.77 -4.13 -2.32
N VAL A 20 -5.95 -3.19 -1.83
CA VAL A 20 -5.40 -2.09 -2.62
C VAL A 20 -3.89 -2.12 -2.50
N PHE A 21 -3.20 -2.16 -3.64
CA PHE A 21 -1.75 -2.04 -3.68
C PHE A 21 -1.34 -0.58 -3.81
N VAL A 22 -0.34 -0.18 -3.02
CA VAL A 22 0.27 1.15 -3.12
C VAL A 22 1.72 0.97 -3.55
N LEU A 23 1.98 1.28 -4.81
CA LEU A 23 3.26 1.12 -5.47
C LEU A 23 3.93 2.48 -5.70
N GLY A 24 5.24 2.47 -5.80
CA GLY A 24 6.05 3.69 -5.97
C GLY A 24 7.47 3.51 -5.44
N GLY A 25 8.40 4.31 -5.95
CA GLY A 25 9.80 4.22 -5.55
C GLY A 25 10.04 4.56 -4.07
N PRO A 26 11.24 4.25 -3.54
CA PRO A 26 11.61 4.73 -2.21
C PRO A 26 11.55 6.26 -2.18
N GLY A 27 10.96 6.86 -1.15
CA GLY A 27 10.81 8.33 -1.07
C GLY A 27 9.63 8.92 -1.86
N SER A 28 8.82 8.12 -2.57
CA SER A 28 7.64 8.64 -3.30
C SER A 28 6.49 9.14 -2.42
N GLY A 29 6.55 8.93 -1.09
CA GLY A 29 5.53 9.39 -0.16
C GLY A 29 4.38 8.40 0.11
N LYS A 30 4.54 7.11 -0.23
CA LYS A 30 3.54 6.05 0.00
C LYS A 30 2.97 6.06 1.42
N GLY A 31 3.83 5.93 2.44
CA GLY A 31 3.41 5.90 3.85
C GLY A 31 2.51 7.08 4.22
N THR A 32 2.88 8.30 3.84
CA THR A 32 2.08 9.50 4.09
C THR A 32 0.68 9.43 3.47
N GLN A 33 0.56 8.88 2.26
CA GLN A 33 -0.74 8.71 1.61
C GLN A 33 -1.51 7.53 2.23
N CYS A 34 -0.82 6.45 2.61
CA CYS A 34 -1.39 5.32 3.32
C CYS A 34 -2.02 5.73 4.66
N ASP A 35 -1.32 6.52 5.48
CA ASP A 35 -1.84 7.01 6.77
C ASP A 35 -3.17 7.75 6.61
N ARG A 36 -3.28 8.55 5.54
CA ARG A 36 -4.51 9.29 5.23
C ARG A 36 -5.62 8.36 4.72
N ILE A 37 -5.29 7.34 3.93
CA ILE A 37 -6.27 6.33 3.49
C ILE A 37 -6.80 5.55 4.70
N VAL A 38 -5.93 5.15 5.63
CA VAL A 38 -6.31 4.46 6.87
C VAL A 38 -7.30 5.31 7.66
N ARG A 39 -6.96 6.59 7.89
CA ARG A 39 -7.79 7.54 8.64
C ARG A 39 -9.19 7.68 8.04
N ASP A 40 -9.30 7.85 6.72
CA ASP A 40 -10.57 8.23 6.09
C ASP A 40 -11.42 7.01 5.66
N PHE A 41 -10.82 5.84 5.44
CA PHE A 41 -11.52 4.67 4.92
C PHE A 41 -11.51 3.44 5.86
N GLY A 42 -10.74 3.47 6.95
CA GLY A 42 -10.63 2.38 7.92
C GLY A 42 -9.94 1.12 7.38
N PHE A 43 -9.05 1.29 6.40
CA PHE A 43 -8.23 0.19 5.87
C PHE A 43 -7.12 -0.15 6.87
N LEU A 44 -6.67 -1.40 6.88
CA LEU A 44 -5.42 -1.74 7.54
C LEU A 44 -4.26 -1.45 6.61
N HIS A 45 -3.30 -0.64 7.06
CA HIS A 45 -2.03 -0.43 6.36
C HIS A 45 -1.06 -1.57 6.67
N LEU A 46 -0.65 -2.26 5.61
CA LEU A 46 0.28 -3.38 5.62
C LEU A 46 1.54 -2.96 4.86
N SER A 47 2.44 -2.29 5.57
CA SER A 47 3.75 -1.90 5.04
C SER A 47 4.72 -3.06 5.13
N SER A 48 5.13 -3.62 3.99
CA SER A 48 6.11 -4.71 3.96
C SER A 48 7.42 -4.32 4.65
N GLY A 49 7.85 -3.06 4.48
CA GLY A 49 9.05 -2.54 5.12
C GLY A 49 8.92 -2.46 6.64
N ASP A 50 7.75 -2.11 7.18
CA ASP A 50 7.55 -2.06 8.64
C ASP A 50 7.45 -3.47 9.22
N LEU A 51 6.71 -4.38 8.58
CA LEU A 51 6.64 -5.79 8.96
C LEU A 51 8.02 -6.45 8.99
N LEU A 52 8.86 -6.18 7.99
CA LEU A 52 10.23 -6.68 7.96
C LEU A 52 11.09 -6.06 9.07
N ARG A 53 10.97 -4.76 9.34
CA ARG A 53 11.68 -4.11 10.47
C ARG A 53 11.25 -4.65 11.82
N GLU A 54 9.98 -4.99 11.99
CA GLU A 54 9.48 -5.67 13.19
C GLU A 54 10.07 -7.07 13.33
N GLU A 55 10.24 -7.81 12.24
CA GLU A 55 10.93 -9.10 12.25
C GLU A 55 12.41 -8.96 12.63
N VAL A 56 13.11 -7.95 12.07
CA VAL A 56 14.50 -7.63 12.43
C VAL A 56 14.64 -7.35 13.93
N LYS A 57 13.71 -6.60 14.53
CA LYS A 57 13.72 -6.27 15.97
C LYS A 57 13.64 -7.50 16.88
N LYS A 58 13.16 -8.64 16.40
CA LYS A 58 13.11 -9.89 17.20
C LYS A 58 14.50 -10.52 17.40
N GLY A 59 15.52 -10.12 16.64
CA GLY A 59 16.90 -10.61 16.79
C GLY A 59 17.12 -12.07 16.40
N THR A 60 16.12 -12.70 15.74
CA THR A 60 16.19 -14.07 15.23
C THR A 60 17.19 -14.19 14.08
N GLU A 61 17.58 -15.41 13.71
CA GLU A 61 18.43 -15.64 12.53
C GLU A 61 17.77 -15.08 11.25
N LEU A 62 16.48 -15.35 11.07
CA LEU A 62 15.67 -14.80 9.99
C LEU A 62 15.66 -13.26 10.00
N GLY A 63 15.52 -12.66 11.20
CA GLY A 63 15.56 -11.20 11.37
C GLY A 63 16.90 -10.61 10.92
N ARG A 64 18.02 -11.26 11.25
CA ARG A 64 19.36 -10.82 10.82
C ARG A 64 19.57 -10.95 9.31
N GLU A 65 19.07 -12.03 8.70
CA GLU A 65 19.10 -12.19 7.24
C GLU A 65 18.29 -11.09 6.55
N CYS A 66 17.08 -10.81 7.05
CA CYS A 66 16.25 -9.72 6.55
C CYS A 66 16.98 -8.37 6.67
N GLU A 67 17.64 -8.11 7.81
CA GLU A 67 18.40 -6.89 8.03
C GLU A 67 19.51 -6.70 6.99
N GLN A 68 20.28 -7.76 6.71
CA GLN A 68 21.36 -7.73 5.73
C GLN A 68 20.83 -7.43 4.32
N LEU A 69 19.79 -8.13 3.89
CA LEU A 69 19.16 -7.91 2.59
C LEU A 69 18.62 -6.49 2.44
N MET A 70 18.00 -5.95 3.50
CA MET A 70 17.48 -4.57 3.53
C MET A 70 18.61 -3.54 3.44
N LYS A 71 19.71 -3.72 4.19
CA LYS A 71 20.91 -2.84 4.11
C LYS A 71 21.54 -2.87 2.72
N ASP A 72 21.50 -4.02 2.06
CA ASP A 72 21.99 -4.19 0.68
C ASP A 72 21.02 -3.68 -0.39
N GLY A 73 19.84 -3.16 -0.01
CA GLY A 73 18.82 -2.69 -0.93
C GLY A 73 18.14 -3.79 -1.74
N LYS A 74 18.38 -5.06 -1.40
CA LYS A 74 17.83 -6.25 -2.08
C LYS A 74 16.40 -6.54 -1.61
N LEU A 75 15.68 -7.33 -2.40
CA LEU A 75 14.38 -7.86 -1.99
C LEU A 75 14.58 -9.02 -1.01
N VAL A 76 13.80 -9.02 0.07
CA VAL A 76 13.68 -10.19 0.95
C VAL A 76 12.87 -11.27 0.21
N PRO A 77 13.21 -12.57 0.38
CA PRO A 77 12.48 -13.66 -0.26
C PRO A 77 10.96 -13.52 -0.13
N VAL A 78 10.26 -13.77 -1.23
CA VAL A 78 8.80 -13.55 -1.34
C VAL A 78 8.02 -14.27 -0.24
N GLN A 79 8.40 -15.51 0.09
CA GLN A 79 7.67 -16.32 1.07
C GLN A 79 7.67 -15.70 2.46
N ILE A 80 8.78 -15.08 2.87
CA ILE A 80 8.90 -14.41 4.17
C ILE A 80 7.95 -13.22 4.21
N THR A 81 8.05 -12.34 3.21
CA THR A 81 7.24 -11.11 3.15
C THR A 81 5.75 -11.42 3.04
N LEU A 82 5.38 -12.40 2.20
CA LEU A 82 3.99 -12.84 2.04
C LEU A 82 3.43 -13.44 3.33
N ASN A 83 4.21 -14.25 4.05
CA ASN A 83 3.77 -14.84 5.33
C ASN A 83 3.50 -13.75 6.38
N LEU A 84 4.38 -12.74 6.47
CA LEU A 84 4.18 -11.60 7.38
C LEU A 84 2.90 -10.83 7.04
N ILE A 85 2.67 -10.55 5.75
CA ILE A 85 1.45 -9.86 5.30
C ILE A 85 0.21 -10.69 5.63
N LYS A 86 0.21 -11.99 5.29
CA LYS A 86 -0.92 -12.90 5.56
C LYS A 86 -1.26 -12.98 7.05
N LYS A 87 -0.24 -13.06 7.91
CA LYS A 87 -0.43 -13.09 9.36
C LYS A 87 -1.13 -11.82 9.84
N ALA A 88 -0.65 -10.65 9.41
CA ALA A 88 -1.25 -9.37 9.78
C ALA A 88 -2.70 -9.21 9.23
N MET A 89 -2.99 -9.74 8.04
CA MET A 89 -4.35 -9.78 7.50
C MET A 89 -5.28 -10.66 8.34
N GLU A 90 -4.84 -11.84 8.78
CA GLU A 90 -5.69 -12.74 9.59
C GLU A 90 -5.94 -12.16 10.98
N GLU A 91 -4.94 -11.56 11.63
CA GLU A 91 -5.06 -10.91 12.94
C GLU A 91 -6.05 -9.73 12.95
N SER A 92 -6.24 -9.07 11.82
CA SER A 92 -7.10 -7.88 11.65
C SER A 92 -8.40 -8.16 10.89
N LYS A 93 -8.67 -9.43 10.59
CA LYS A 93 -9.76 -9.86 9.71
C LYS A 93 -11.15 -9.48 10.21
N THR A 94 -11.33 -9.22 11.50
CA THR A 94 -12.63 -8.79 12.06
C THR A 94 -12.80 -7.27 12.09
N THR A 95 -11.71 -6.50 12.09
CA THR A 95 -11.73 -5.04 12.34
C THR A 95 -11.45 -4.19 11.10
N ALA A 96 -10.64 -4.67 10.14
CA ALA A 96 -10.25 -3.88 8.98
C ALA A 96 -11.39 -3.71 7.95
N ASN A 97 -11.59 -2.55 7.33
CA ASN A 97 -12.57 -2.41 6.23
C ASN A 97 -12.02 -2.82 4.86
N GLY A 98 -10.72 -3.08 4.78
CA GLY A 98 -9.95 -3.37 3.58
C GLY A 98 -8.47 -3.42 3.93
N TYR A 99 -7.64 -3.84 2.98
CA TYR A 99 -6.20 -3.96 3.17
C TYR A 99 -5.46 -3.07 2.19
N LEU A 100 -4.55 -2.25 2.72
CA LEU A 100 -3.69 -1.37 1.96
C LEU A 100 -2.26 -1.91 2.02
N VAL A 101 -1.83 -2.59 0.97
CA VAL A 101 -0.52 -3.23 0.91
C VAL A 101 0.49 -2.25 0.31
N ASP A 102 1.43 -1.77 1.14
CA ASP A 102 2.45 -0.79 0.79
C ASP A 102 3.82 -1.46 0.69
N GLY A 103 4.52 -1.20 -0.42
CA GLY A 103 5.85 -1.75 -0.65
C GLY A 103 5.85 -3.23 -1.01
N PHE A 104 4.72 -3.78 -1.42
CA PHE A 104 4.54 -5.13 -1.96
C PHE A 104 3.31 -5.12 -2.91
N PRO A 105 3.32 -5.84 -4.04
CA PRO A 105 4.44 -6.59 -4.61
C PRO A 105 5.55 -5.70 -5.19
N ARG A 106 6.80 -6.18 -5.14
CA ARG A 106 8.00 -5.50 -5.68
C ARG A 106 8.67 -6.22 -6.85
N ALA A 107 8.14 -7.37 -7.24
CA ALA A 107 8.51 -8.14 -8.42
C ALA A 107 7.28 -8.95 -8.88
N ILE A 108 7.31 -9.46 -10.12
CA ILE A 108 6.15 -10.10 -10.76
C ILE A 108 5.78 -11.41 -10.05
N ASP A 109 6.77 -12.22 -9.68
CA ASP A 109 6.60 -13.45 -8.90
C ASP A 109 5.89 -13.19 -7.55
N GLN A 110 6.16 -12.05 -6.92
CA GLN A 110 5.47 -11.62 -5.71
C GLN A 110 4.00 -11.31 -5.95
N ALA A 111 3.69 -10.66 -7.09
CA ALA A 111 2.32 -10.33 -7.47
C ALA A 111 1.51 -11.61 -7.74
N GLU A 112 2.06 -12.51 -8.55
CA GLU A 112 1.42 -13.79 -8.90
C GLU A 112 1.17 -14.64 -7.65
N LEU A 113 2.18 -14.81 -6.79
CA LEU A 113 2.05 -15.61 -5.58
C LEU A 113 1.03 -15.01 -4.59
N PHE A 114 0.97 -13.68 -4.50
CA PHE A 114 -0.02 -13.02 -3.66
C PHE A 114 -1.43 -13.24 -4.18
N GLU A 115 -1.66 -13.10 -5.49
CA GLU A 115 -2.97 -13.37 -6.08
C GLU A 115 -3.41 -14.82 -5.87
N GLU A 116 -2.47 -15.77 -5.99
CA GLU A 116 -2.74 -17.19 -5.76
C GLU A 116 -3.10 -17.48 -4.29
N LYS A 117 -2.35 -16.92 -3.34
CA LYS A 117 -2.44 -17.29 -1.91
C LYS A 117 -3.36 -16.40 -1.07
N VAL A 118 -3.72 -15.22 -1.58
CA VAL A 118 -4.46 -14.19 -0.83
C VAL A 118 -5.65 -13.68 -1.64
N GLY A 119 -5.40 -13.22 -2.87
CA GLY A 119 -6.44 -12.72 -3.75
C GLY A 119 -6.00 -11.49 -4.54
N ARG A 120 -6.81 -11.14 -5.54
CA ARG A 120 -6.51 -10.05 -6.48
C ARG A 120 -6.68 -8.67 -5.85
N PRO A 121 -5.81 -7.70 -6.18
CA PRO A 121 -6.07 -6.30 -5.84
C PRO A 121 -7.28 -5.80 -6.61
N ARG A 122 -8.11 -4.99 -5.95
CA ARG A 122 -9.22 -4.26 -6.59
C ARG A 122 -8.77 -2.93 -7.20
N LEU A 123 -7.64 -2.39 -6.71
CA LEU A 123 -7.03 -1.17 -7.19
C LEU A 123 -5.52 -1.22 -6.94
N VAL A 124 -4.75 -0.68 -7.88
CA VAL A 124 -3.32 -0.42 -7.75
C VAL A 124 -3.09 1.09 -7.87
N ILE A 125 -2.65 1.72 -6.80
CA ILE A 125 -2.27 3.13 -6.77
C ILE A 125 -0.77 3.20 -7.00
N PHE A 126 -0.35 3.84 -8.08
CA PHE A 126 1.06 4.06 -8.39
C PHE A 126 1.43 5.53 -8.17
N LEU A 127 2.30 5.79 -7.19
CA LEU A 127 2.84 7.12 -6.93
C LEU A 127 4.05 7.38 -7.84
N GLU A 128 3.83 8.18 -8.87
CA GLU A 128 4.87 8.62 -9.80
C GLU A 128 5.68 9.73 -9.17
N CYS A 129 6.97 9.46 -8.96
CA CYS A 129 7.91 10.43 -8.42
C CYS A 129 9.18 10.40 -9.26
N PRO A 130 9.65 11.55 -9.77
CA PRO A 130 10.96 11.64 -10.41
C PRO A 130 12.08 11.25 -9.46
N LYS A 131 13.15 10.63 -9.98
CA LYS A 131 14.31 10.18 -9.20
C LYS A 131 14.88 11.28 -8.30
N GLY A 132 15.08 12.48 -8.84
CA GLY A 132 15.65 13.61 -8.09
C GLY A 132 14.78 14.04 -6.89
N GLU A 133 13.45 13.95 -6.99
CA GLU A 133 12.55 14.25 -5.87
C GLU A 133 12.59 13.16 -4.81
N MET A 134 12.66 11.89 -5.23
CA MET A 134 12.80 10.77 -4.31
C MET A 134 14.14 10.83 -3.54
N GLU A 135 15.24 11.15 -4.22
CA GLU A 135 16.56 11.31 -3.60
C GLU A 135 16.56 12.41 -2.53
N LYS A 136 16.06 13.61 -2.87
CA LYS A 136 15.92 14.73 -1.91
C LYS A 136 15.14 14.31 -0.65
N ARG A 137 14.03 13.60 -0.83
CA ARG A 137 13.18 13.14 0.28
C ARG A 137 13.85 12.08 1.14
N LEU A 138 14.61 11.16 0.54
CA LEU A 138 15.31 10.11 1.28
C LEU A 138 16.48 10.66 2.08
N LEU A 139 17.23 11.63 1.54
CA LEU A 139 18.32 12.28 2.27
C LEU A 139 17.80 12.98 3.53
N LYS A 140 16.75 13.80 3.38
CA LYS A 140 16.10 14.46 4.52
C LYS A 140 15.57 13.46 5.56
N ARG A 141 15.09 12.29 5.12
CA ARG A 141 14.59 11.24 6.02
C ARG A 141 15.71 10.51 6.76
N GLY A 142 16.86 10.31 6.13
CA GLY A 142 18.04 9.71 6.75
C GLY A 142 18.53 10.53 7.96
N GLU A 143 18.37 11.85 7.91
CA GLU A 143 18.73 12.76 9.00
C GLU A 143 17.81 12.61 10.23
N THR A 144 16.54 12.20 10.06
CA THR A 144 15.53 12.29 11.13
C THR A 144 14.95 10.96 11.60
N SER A 145 15.03 9.88 10.81
CA SER A 145 14.20 8.68 11.03
C SER A 145 14.88 7.51 11.76
N GLY A 146 16.20 7.55 11.96
CA GLY A 146 16.96 6.46 12.58
C GLY A 146 16.98 5.15 11.78
N ARG A 147 16.60 5.18 10.50
CA ARG A 147 16.61 4.00 9.61
C ARG A 147 18.03 3.69 9.13
N SER A 148 18.57 2.55 9.56
CA SER A 148 19.93 2.12 9.19
C SER A 148 20.11 1.87 7.68
N ASP A 149 19.02 1.65 6.94
CA ASP A 149 18.99 1.45 5.49
C ASP A 149 18.85 2.75 4.66
N ASP A 150 18.81 3.91 5.30
CA ASP A 150 18.69 5.22 4.62
C ASP A 150 20.05 5.93 4.47
N ASN A 151 21.08 5.20 4.00
CA ASN A 151 22.36 5.81 3.58
C ASN A 151 22.42 5.95 2.05
N MET A 152 23.26 6.86 1.53
CA MET A 152 23.34 7.18 0.10
C MET A 152 23.54 5.93 -0.78
N THR A 153 24.40 5.00 -0.37
CA THR A 153 24.69 3.81 -1.16
C THR A 153 23.49 2.87 -1.22
N THR A 154 22.78 2.67 -0.12
CA THR A 154 21.56 1.85 -0.06
C THR A 154 20.40 2.53 -0.80
N ILE A 155 20.30 3.86 -0.74
CA ILE A 155 19.30 4.64 -1.48
C ILE A 155 19.43 4.39 -2.99
N LEU A 156 20.65 4.50 -3.54
CA LEU A 156 20.89 4.23 -4.96
C LEU A 156 20.54 2.79 -5.34
N LYS A 157 20.98 1.80 -4.56
CA LYS A 157 20.63 0.39 -4.78
C LYS A 157 19.11 0.16 -4.78
N ARG A 158 18.38 0.80 -3.86
CA ARG A 158 16.91 0.70 -3.78
C ARG A 158 16.23 1.32 -4.99
N PHE A 159 16.78 2.38 -5.58
CA PHE A 159 16.29 2.92 -6.84
C PHE A 159 16.50 1.95 -7.99
N ASP A 160 17.70 1.37 -8.10
CA ASP A 160 18.03 0.43 -9.17
C ASP A 160 17.13 -0.82 -9.09
N THR A 161 16.94 -1.38 -7.89
CA THR A 161 16.00 -2.48 -7.66
C THR A 161 14.56 -2.07 -8.00
N PHE A 162 14.13 -0.86 -7.62
CA PHE A 162 12.78 -0.38 -7.95
C PHE A 162 12.57 -0.29 -9.48
N GLN A 163 13.53 0.29 -10.21
CA GLN A 163 13.44 0.43 -11.66
C GLN A 163 13.44 -0.93 -12.37
N ARG A 164 14.32 -1.84 -11.94
CA ARG A 164 14.50 -3.15 -12.58
C ARG A 164 13.39 -4.13 -12.27
N GLU A 165 12.90 -4.15 -11.03
CA GLU A 165 12.03 -5.24 -10.55
C GLU A 165 10.62 -4.76 -10.21
N SER A 166 10.50 -3.60 -9.55
CA SER A 166 9.19 -3.12 -9.07
C SER A 166 8.37 -2.36 -10.11
N LEU A 167 9.01 -1.58 -10.99
CA LEU A 167 8.31 -0.85 -12.06
C LEU A 167 7.61 -1.78 -13.06
N PRO A 168 8.19 -2.94 -13.48
CA PRO A 168 7.49 -3.93 -14.30
C PRO A 168 6.16 -4.42 -13.72
N VAL A 169 6.01 -4.45 -12.39
CA VAL A 169 4.75 -4.85 -11.73
C VAL A 169 3.62 -3.87 -12.04
N VAL A 170 3.93 -2.57 -12.12
CA VAL A 170 2.95 -1.54 -12.51
C VAL A 170 2.50 -1.77 -13.96
N GLN A 171 3.43 -2.09 -14.85
CA GLN A 171 3.15 -2.38 -16.26
C GLN A 171 2.31 -3.65 -16.40
N PHE A 172 2.65 -4.70 -15.65
CA PHE A 172 1.90 -5.95 -15.57
C PHE A 172 0.42 -5.69 -15.25
N TYR A 173 0.13 -4.99 -14.14
CA TYR A 173 -1.25 -4.67 -13.77
C TYR A 173 -1.95 -3.75 -14.77
N ASN A 174 -1.23 -2.80 -15.36
CA ASN A 174 -1.78 -1.88 -16.36
C ASN A 174 -2.18 -2.62 -17.65
N HIS A 175 -1.49 -3.70 -18.01
CA HIS A 175 -1.83 -4.53 -19.18
C HIS A 175 -2.95 -5.54 -18.88
N LEU A 176 -3.06 -6.02 -17.63
CA LEU A 176 -4.07 -7.01 -17.26
C LEU A 176 -5.51 -6.49 -17.35
N GLN A 177 -5.75 -5.25 -16.90
CA GLN A 177 -7.10 -4.70 -16.88
C GLN A 177 -7.07 -3.17 -16.98
N GLN A 178 -7.90 -2.63 -17.87
CA GLN A 178 -8.11 -1.19 -17.95
C GLN A 178 -8.67 -0.66 -16.62
N ASN A 179 -8.17 0.49 -16.18
CA ASN A 179 -8.56 1.18 -14.94
C ASN A 179 -8.22 0.46 -13.62
N LEU A 180 -7.47 -0.65 -13.63
CA LEU A 180 -6.98 -1.28 -12.41
C LEU A 180 -5.82 -0.49 -11.77
N VAL A 181 -4.99 0.14 -12.61
CA VAL A 181 -3.87 0.99 -12.17
C VAL A 181 -4.26 2.45 -12.29
N ILE A 182 -4.12 3.19 -11.20
CA ILE A 182 -4.20 4.65 -11.20
C ILE A 182 -2.84 5.22 -10.89
N LYS A 183 -2.36 6.06 -11.80
CA LYS A 183 -1.08 6.76 -11.68
C LYS A 183 -1.34 8.15 -11.12
N VAL A 184 -0.63 8.49 -10.05
CA VAL A 184 -0.76 9.78 -9.36
C VAL A 184 0.62 10.39 -9.22
N SER A 185 0.82 11.60 -9.77
CA SER A 185 2.04 12.36 -9.53
C SER A 185 2.14 12.69 -8.04
N SER A 186 3.30 12.36 -7.45
CA SER A 186 3.60 12.61 -6.04
C SER A 186 4.50 13.84 -5.82
N VAL A 187 4.71 14.65 -6.86
CA VAL A 187 5.46 15.91 -6.80
C VAL A 187 4.69 17.03 -6.09
N PRO A 188 3.38 17.22 -6.32
CA PRO A 188 2.60 18.25 -5.64
C PRO A 188 2.58 18.08 -4.10
N PRO A 189 2.08 19.09 -3.36
CA PRO A 189 1.89 18.98 -1.91
C PRO A 189 1.05 17.75 -1.53
N PRO A 190 1.32 17.12 -0.36
CA PRO A 190 0.65 15.87 0.03
C PRO A 190 -0.88 15.91 0.00
N ASP A 191 -1.49 17.07 0.24
CA ASP A 191 -2.94 17.28 0.19
C ASP A 191 -3.51 17.18 -1.22
N GLU A 192 -2.82 17.70 -2.23
CA GLU A 192 -3.25 17.62 -3.63
C GLU A 192 -3.10 16.20 -4.17
N VAL A 193 -1.99 15.53 -3.81
CA VAL A 193 -1.78 14.11 -4.11
C VAL A 193 -2.91 13.28 -3.48
N TYR A 194 -3.22 13.55 -2.22
CA TYR A 194 -4.27 12.82 -1.50
C TYR A 194 -5.65 13.03 -2.11
N LYS A 195 -5.99 14.24 -2.55
CA LYS A 195 -7.29 14.51 -3.22
C LYS A 195 -7.51 13.59 -4.42
N GLN A 196 -6.48 13.38 -5.25
CA GLN A 196 -6.57 12.47 -6.40
C GLN A 196 -6.78 11.01 -5.97
N ILE A 197 -6.03 10.57 -4.96
CA ILE A 197 -6.15 9.22 -4.39
C ILE A 197 -7.52 9.00 -3.75
N TYR A 198 -8.04 9.99 -3.05
CA TYR A 198 -9.34 9.96 -2.40
C TYR A 198 -10.46 9.79 -3.44
N CYS A 199 -10.45 10.59 -4.51
CA CYS A 199 -11.40 10.46 -5.61
C CYS A 199 -11.32 9.08 -6.30
N ALA A 200 -10.11 8.56 -6.48
CA ALA A 200 -9.88 7.22 -7.00
C ALA A 200 -10.57 6.17 -6.11
N ILE A 201 -10.27 6.13 -4.82
CA ILE A 201 -10.84 5.15 -3.88
C ILE A 201 -12.38 5.24 -3.83
N LEU A 202 -12.95 6.45 -3.81
CA LEU A 202 -14.40 6.63 -3.85
C LEU A 202 -15.03 6.02 -5.10
N SER A 203 -14.41 6.20 -6.27
CA SER A 203 -14.92 5.68 -7.54
C SER A 203 -15.02 4.14 -7.53
N PHE A 204 -14.13 3.43 -6.82
CA PHE A 204 -14.20 1.96 -6.71
C PHE A 204 -15.14 1.47 -5.60
N ARG A 205 -15.36 2.28 -4.54
CA ARG A 205 -16.30 1.96 -3.45
C ARG A 205 -17.76 2.25 -3.85
N GLY A 206 -18.02 3.23 -4.72
CA GLY A 206 -19.37 3.51 -5.24
C GLY A 206 -19.98 2.37 -6.07
N GLY A 207 -19.19 1.35 -6.44
CA GLY A 207 -19.67 0.09 -7.01
C GLY A 207 -19.91 -1.03 -5.98
N MET A 208 -19.71 -0.78 -4.68
CA MET A 208 -19.96 -1.72 -3.58
C MET A 208 -21.20 -1.32 -2.77
N ASP A 209 -21.43 -0.02 -2.62
CA ASP A 209 -22.57 0.51 -1.90
C ASP A 209 -23.54 1.11 -2.93
N GLY A 210 -24.63 0.39 -3.22
CA GLY A 210 -25.74 0.86 -4.07
C GLY A 210 -26.55 1.99 -3.41
N ASP A 211 -25.87 2.98 -2.85
CA ASP A 211 -26.37 4.27 -2.40
C ASP A 211 -25.19 5.03 -1.75
N THR A 212 -24.60 6.01 -2.44
CA THR A 212 -23.87 7.07 -1.72
C THR A 212 -23.97 8.39 -2.45
N LYS A 213 -24.84 9.25 -1.93
CA LYS A 213 -24.87 10.68 -2.22
C LYS A 213 -23.49 11.25 -1.88
N CYS A 214 -22.77 11.67 -2.93
CA CYS A 214 -21.72 12.70 -2.97
C CYS A 214 -21.22 13.18 -1.58
N ALA A 215 -20.25 12.48 -1.00
CA ALA A 215 -19.47 13.00 0.12
C ALA A 215 -18.48 14.03 -0.42
N ARG A 216 -18.69 15.31 -0.11
CA ARG A 216 -17.70 16.37 -0.41
C ARG A 216 -16.47 16.17 0.47
N PRO A 217 -15.26 16.47 -0.04
CA PRO A 217 -14.06 16.49 0.80
C PRO A 217 -14.23 17.54 1.92
N PRO A 218 -13.65 17.33 3.12
CA PRO A 218 -13.70 18.30 4.19
C PRO A 218 -12.98 19.58 3.76
N SER A 219 -13.74 20.68 3.69
CA SER A 219 -13.20 22.02 3.50
C SER A 219 -12.62 22.51 4.83
N HIS A 220 -11.30 22.55 4.95
CA HIS A 220 -10.67 23.47 5.90
C HIS A 220 -10.73 24.87 5.28
N THR A 221 -11.83 25.58 5.51
CA THR A 221 -11.85 27.04 5.34
C THR A 221 -11.11 27.66 6.51
N CYS A 222 -10.03 28.35 6.14
CA CYS A 222 -9.29 29.26 6.99
C CYS A 222 -10.21 30.47 7.24
N ASP A 223 -10.95 30.47 8.35
CA ASP A 223 -11.56 31.69 8.88
C ASP A 223 -10.50 32.43 9.71
N LEU A 224 -9.83 33.39 9.07
CA LEU A 224 -9.06 34.42 9.73
C LEU A 224 -9.56 35.77 9.23
N MET A 225 -10.53 36.28 9.99
CA MET A 225 -10.69 37.67 10.42
C MET A 225 -10.12 38.76 9.50
N SER A 226 -11.02 39.57 8.95
CA SER A 226 -10.88 41.03 8.87
C SER A 226 -12.22 41.65 9.20
#